data_AF-A0A1V2B752-F1
#
_entry.id   AF-A0A1V2B752-F1
#
_cell.length_a   1.000
_cell.length_b   1.000
_cell.length_c   1.000
_cell.angle_alpha   90.00
_cell.angle_beta   90.00
_cell.angle_gamma   90.00
#
_symmetry.space_group_name_H-M   'P 1'
#
loop_
_entity.id
_entity.type
_entity.pdbx_description
1 polymer ?
#
loop_
_entity_poly.entity_id
_entity_poly.type
_entity_poly.pdbx_seq_one_letter_code
_entity_poly.pdbx_strand_id
1 'polypeptide(L)' 'MKKIGQIALILLALSTQTMAQCSLCTKTAQQLGEGPAKGLNAGILMLAVTPLIIIAFLGFRYYRNNRQQA' A
#
# COMPACT_ATOMS: atom_id res chain seq x y z
N MET A 1 -6.42 -1.30 24.35
CA MET A 1 -6.16 -2.33 23.33
C MET A 1 -7.43 -2.85 22.64
N LYS A 2 -8.49 -3.22 23.38
CA LYS A 2 -9.75 -3.74 22.82
C LYS A 2 -10.42 -2.82 21.77
N LYS A 3 -10.46 -1.51 22.05
CA LYS A 3 -11.04 -0.48 21.16
C LYS A 3 -10.25 -0.30 19.85
N ILE A 4 -8.92 -0.35 19.92
CA ILE A 4 -8.03 -0.25 18.75
C ILE A 4 -8.23 -1.48 17.85
N GLY A 5 -8.35 -2.68 18.44
CA GLY A 5 -8.64 -3.90 17.70
C GLY A 5 -10.01 -3.86 17.00
N GLN A 6 -11.03 -3.31 17.65
CA GLN A 6 -12.36 -3.13 17.05
C GLN A 6 -12.34 -2.13 15.87
N ILE A 7 -11.61 -1.01 16.01
CA ILE A 7 -11.44 -0.03 14.92
C ILE A 7 -10.71 -0.65 13.74
N ALA A 8 -9.63 -1.39 13.98
CA ALA A 8 -8.88 -2.08 12.92
C ALA A 8 -9.73 -3.12 12.18
N LEU A 9 -10.57 -3.88 12.91
CA LEU A 9 -11.47 -4.87 12.32
C LEU A 9 -12.55 -4.22 11.43
N ILE A 10 -13.11 -3.10 11.86
CA ILE A 10 -14.10 -2.34 11.09
C ILE A 10 -13.45 -1.79 9.81
N LEU A 11 -12.26 -1.19 9.91
CA LEU A 11 -11.54 -0.67 8.75
C LEU A 11 -11.22 -1.76 7.71
N LEU A 12 -10.88 -2.97 8.17
CA LEU A 12 -10.64 -4.10 7.28
C LEU A 12 -11.94 -4.59 6.61
N ALA A 13 -13.06 -4.61 7.32
CA ALA A 13 -14.36 -4.97 6.77
C ALA A 13 -14.86 -3.96 5.71
N LEU A 14 -14.42 -2.69 5.78
CA LEU A 14 -14.73 -1.65 4.81
C LEU A 14 -13.76 -1.61 3.61
N SER A 15 -12.79 -2.53 3.50
CA SER A 15 -11.88 -2.53 2.36
C SER A 15 -12.64 -2.87 1.08
N THR A 16 -12.81 -1.90 0.18
CA THR A 16 -13.41 -2.10 -1.14
C THR A 16 -12.33 -2.49 -2.15
N GLN A 17 -12.71 -3.27 -3.17
CA GLN A 17 -11.82 -3.54 -4.30
C GLN A 17 -11.61 -2.24 -5.08
N THR A 18 -10.42 -1.66 -4.98
CA THR A 18 -10.09 -0.42 -5.66
C THR A 18 -9.66 -0.74 -7.10
N MET A 19 -10.44 -0.26 -8.06
CA MET A 19 -9.98 -0.14 -9.46
C MET A 19 -8.78 0.82 -9.49
N ALA A 20 -7.78 0.53 -10.32
CA ALA A 20 -6.62 1.39 -10.49
C ALA A 20 -7.07 2.84 -10.76
N GLN A 21 -6.76 3.75 -9.83
CA GLN A 21 -7.22 5.14 -9.85
C GLN A 21 -6.50 5.98 -10.93
N CYS A 22 -5.34 5.54 -11.39
CA CYS A 22 -4.55 6.26 -12.38
C CYS A 22 -5.07 5.96 -13.79
N SER A 23 -5.79 6.92 -14.38
CA SER A 23 -6.35 6.84 -15.74
C SER A 23 -5.30 6.54 -16.82
N LEU A 24 -4.07 7.04 -16.64
CA LEU A 24 -2.93 6.75 -17.51
C LEU A 24 -2.52 5.28 -17.46
N CYS A 25 -2.43 4.68 -16.27
CA CYS A 25 -2.05 3.29 -16.10
C CYS A 25 -3.07 2.34 -16.74
N THR A 26 -4.35 2.62 -16.58
CA THR A 26 -5.44 1.82 -17.17
C THR A 26 -5.41 1.89 -18.69
N LYS A 27 -5.25 3.08 -19.28
CA LYS A 27 -5.16 3.24 -20.74
C LYS A 27 -3.94 2.53 -21.32
N THR A 28 -2.78 2.66 -20.68
CA THR A 28 -1.56 1.98 -21.12
C THR A 28 -1.71 0.46 -21.03
N ALA A 29 -2.23 -0.08 -19.92
CA ALA A 29 -2.47 -1.51 -19.76
C ALA A 29 -3.37 -2.08 -20.86
N GLN A 30 -4.42 -1.36 -21.26
CA GLN A 30 -5.34 -1.78 -22.34
C GLN A 30 -4.66 -1.86 -23.71
N GLN A 31 -3.57 -1.14 -23.94
CA GLN A 31 -2.84 -1.15 -25.22
C GLN A 31 -1.73 -2.22 -25.27
N LEU A 32 -1.41 -2.85 -24.13
CA LEU A 32 -0.20 -3.66 -23.95
C LEU A 32 -0.41 -5.18 -24.15
N GLY A 33 -1.65 -5.65 -24.25
CA GLY A 33 -1.98 -7.08 -24.26
C GLY A 33 -1.73 -7.78 -22.90
N GLU A 34 -2.22 -9.01 -22.73
CA GLU A 34 -2.28 -9.71 -21.42
C GLU A 34 -0.94 -9.79 -20.66
N GLY A 35 0.13 -10.22 -21.33
CA GLY A 35 1.44 -10.41 -20.69
C GLY A 35 2.06 -9.09 -20.19
N PRO A 36 2.30 -8.12 -21.07
CA PRO A 36 2.86 -6.83 -20.68
C PRO A 36 1.94 -6.03 -19.74
N ALA A 37 0.60 -6.16 -19.86
CA ALA A 37 -0.34 -5.53 -18.92
C ALA A 37 -0.20 -6.09 -17.49
N LYS A 38 0.00 -7.40 -17.33
CA LYS A 38 0.30 -8.01 -16.02
C LYS A 38 1.62 -7.51 -15.44
N GLY A 39 2.66 -7.39 -16.28
CA GLY A 39 3.95 -6.82 -15.88
C GLY A 39 3.82 -5.37 -15.40
N LEU A 40 3.03 -4.55 -16.11
CA LEU A 40 2.76 -3.17 -15.73
C LEU A 40 2.05 -3.07 -14.37
N ASN A 41 1.03 -3.91 -14.13
CA ASN A 41 0.31 -3.93 -12.85
C ASN A 41 1.23 -4.32 -11.69
N ALA A 42 2.13 -5.30 -11.88
CA ALA A 42 3.12 -5.65 -10.88
C ALA A 42 4.06 -4.48 -10.56
N GLY A 43 4.49 -3.73 -11.59
CA GLY A 43 5.30 -2.52 -11.42
C GLY A 43 4.60 -1.43 -10.61
N ILE A 44 3.31 -1.18 -10.89
CA ILE A 44 2.50 -0.19 -10.13
C ILE A 44 2.41 -0.58 -8.66
N LEU A 45 2.13 -1.85 -8.36
CA LEU A 45 2.05 -2.33 -6.97
C LEU A 45 3.41 -2.20 -6.26
N MET A 46 4.51 -2.54 -6.95
CA MET A 46 5.86 -2.37 -6.41
C MET A 46 6.15 -0.91 -6.06
N LEU A 47 5.84 0.03 -6.97
CA LEU A 47 6.01 1.46 -6.74
C LEU A 47 5.13 1.99 -5.61
N ALA A 48 3.90 1.49 -5.44
CA ALA A 48 3.00 1.90 -4.37
C ALA A 48 3.43 1.37 -2.99
N VAL A 49 3.90 0.13 -2.92
CA VAL A 49 4.31 -0.52 -1.66
C VAL A 49 5.63 0.04 -1.13
N THR A 50 6.58 0.35 -2.02
CA THR A 50 7.92 0.84 -1.67
C THR A 50 7.92 2.02 -0.69
N PRO A 51 7.21 3.15 -0.93
CA PRO A 51 7.21 4.28 -0.01
C PRO A 51 6.56 3.94 1.34
N LEU A 52 5.55 3.06 1.36
CA LEU A 52 4.91 2.63 2.60
C LEU A 52 5.87 1.83 3.50
N ILE A 53 6.66 0.94 2.90
CA ILE A 53 7.70 0.19 3.61
C ILE A 53 8.75 1.14 4.19
N ILE A 54 9.20 2.12 3.40
CA ILE A 54 10.19 3.11 3.85
C ILE A 54 9.66 3.90 5.05
N ILE A 55 8.43 4.43 4.95
CA ILE A 55 7.80 5.19 6.03
C ILE A 55 7.62 4.32 7.28
N ALA A 56 7.16 3.07 7.13
CA ALA A 56 6.99 2.15 8.24
C ALA A 56 8.33 1.85 8.95
N PHE A 57 9.41 1.60 8.18
CA PHE A 57 10.74 1.34 8.72
C PHE A 57 11.30 2.55 9.48
N LEU A 58 11.23 3.74 8.88
CA LEU A 58 11.69 4.98 9.51
C LEU A 58 10.89 5.32 10.77
N GLY A 59 9.56 5.20 10.70
CA GLY A 59 8.66 5.42 11.84
C GLY A 59 8.93 4.45 12.98
N PHE A 60 9.13 3.15 12.69
CA PHE A 60 9.48 2.15 13.68
C PHE A 60 10.84 2.43 14.33
N ARG A 61 11.85 2.78 13.53
CA ARG A 61 13.19 3.13 14.04
C ARG A 61 13.14 4.36 14.94
N TYR A 62 12.41 5.40 14.54
CA TYR A 62 12.21 6.61 15.34
C TYR A 62 11.52 6.27 16.66
N TYR A 63 10.41 5.53 16.63
CA TYR A 63 9.69 5.12 17.83
C TYR A 63 10.59 4.35 18.82
N ARG A 64 11.35 3.37 18.33
CA ARG A 64 12.25 2.57 19.18
C ARG A 64 13.35 3.42 19.81
N ASN A 65 13.92 4.35 19.05
CA ASN A 65 14.96 5.25 19.55
C ASN A 65 14.42 6.17 20.66
N ASN A 66 13.21 6.73 20.49
CA ASN A 66 12.58 7.56 21.52
C ASN A 66 12.23 6.76 22.79
N ARG A 67 11.86 5.49 22.65
CA ARG A 67 11.61 4.58 23.79
C ARG A 67 12.88 4.12 24.51
N GLN A 68 14.06 4.27 23.91
CA GLN A 68 15.35 4.00 24.55
C GLN A 68 15.92 5.22 25.28
N GLN A 69 15.40 6.42 24.99
CA GLN A 69 15.82 7.69 25.60
C GLN A 69 14.95 8.12 26.79
N ALA A 70 13.81 7.44 26.99
CA ALA A 70 12.92 7.60 28.15
C ALA A 70 13.12 6.44 29.13
#